data_AF-A0A8J3FGP4-F1
#
_entry.id   AF-A0A8J3FGP4-F1
#
_cell.length_a   1.000
_cell.length_b   1.000
_cell.length_c   1.000
_cell.angle_alpha   90.00
_cell.angle_beta   90.00
_cell.angle_gamma   90.00
#
_symmetry.space_group_name_H-M   'P 1'
#
loop_
_entity.id
_entity.type
_entity.pdbx_description
1 polymer ?
#
loop_
_entity_poly.entity_id
_entity_poly.type
_entity_poly.pdbx_seq_one_letter_code
_entity_poly.pdbx_strand_id
1 'polypeptide(L)'
;MGFLIGNGLAKEIIFFLHRFKDKEMKKKQKLIGLLFIIISILLIIDFHLSHNLFISENFQSLHHINGDFIMNLVALSIIALLLITSISLLFNYQKTNFLLALFGFTALEEFIFSVLDLKITQFTTVSIVILIISSVMFLYASFFNVFKLKKLTFGRTISEAVFGAFITLIPLL
;
A
#
# COMPACT_ATOMS: atom_id res chain seq x y z
N MET A 1 -56.72 -2.84 8.71
CA MET A 1 -55.63 -3.51 9.49
C MET A 1 -54.62 -4.26 8.60
N GLY A 2 -54.44 -3.89 7.32
CA GLY A 2 -53.57 -4.64 6.37
C GLY A 2 -52.26 -3.94 5.95
N PHE A 3 -51.95 -2.74 6.48
CA PHE A 3 -50.84 -1.92 5.98
C PHE A 3 -49.53 -2.03 6.79
N LEU A 4 -49.54 -2.75 7.91
CA LEU A 4 -48.39 -2.85 8.82
C LEU A 4 -47.51 -4.10 8.58
N ILE A 5 -48.01 -5.12 7.88
CA ILE A 5 -47.31 -6.39 7.65
C ILE A 5 -46.29 -6.28 6.49
N GLY A 6 -46.58 -5.46 5.47
CA GLY A 6 -45.68 -5.27 4.32
C GLY A 6 -44.35 -4.57 4.63
N ASN A 7 -44.32 -3.70 5.65
CA ASN A 7 -43.11 -2.96 6.03
C ASN A 7 -42.06 -3.82 6.77
N GLY A 8 -42.47 -4.93 7.38
CA GLY A 8 -41.55 -5.86 8.07
C GLY A 8 -40.73 -6.69 7.07
N LEU A 9 -41.42 -7.34 6.13
CA LEU A 9 -40.81 -8.16 5.08
C LEU A 9 -39.89 -7.34 4.17
N ALA A 10 -40.29 -6.12 3.80
CA ALA A 10 -39.44 -5.24 3.00
C ALA A 10 -38.13 -4.88 3.72
N LYS A 11 -38.18 -4.60 5.03
CA LYS A 11 -36.99 -4.32 5.84
C LYS A 11 -36.07 -5.53 5.96
N GLU A 12 -36.60 -6.73 6.13
CA GLU A 12 -35.81 -7.96 6.21
C GLU A 12 -35.11 -8.29 4.88
N ILE A 13 -35.81 -8.12 3.75
CA ILE A 13 -35.23 -8.33 2.42
C ILE A 13 -34.11 -7.31 2.16
N ILE A 14 -34.32 -6.03 2.47
CA ILE A 14 -33.28 -5.00 2.33
C ILE A 14 -32.07 -5.30 3.23
N PHE A 15 -32.32 -5.70 4.49
CA PHE A 15 -31.27 -6.09 5.41
C PHE A 15 -30.47 -7.31 4.92
N PHE A 16 -31.16 -8.32 4.39
CA PHE A 16 -30.54 -9.52 3.82
C PHE A 16 -29.68 -9.19 2.59
N LEU A 17 -30.21 -8.38 1.67
CA LEU A 17 -29.48 -7.93 0.48
C LEU A 17 -28.24 -7.10 0.85
N HIS A 18 -28.35 -6.22 1.85
CA HIS A 18 -27.21 -5.46 2.37
C HIS A 18 -26.14 -6.39 2.97
N ARG A 19 -26.55 -7.36 3.79
CA ARG A 19 -25.65 -8.35 4.40
C ARG A 19 -24.97 -9.25 3.37
N PHE A 20 -25.68 -9.61 2.30
CA PHE A 20 -25.12 -10.38 1.19
C PHE A 20 -24.06 -9.58 0.44
N LYS A 21 -24.37 -8.33 0.06
CA LYS A 21 -23.43 -7.42 -0.60
C LYS A 21 -22.15 -7.19 0.22
N ASP A 22 -22.28 -7.03 1.53
CA ASP A 22 -21.12 -6.83 2.42
C ASP A 22 -20.24 -8.09 2.53
N LYS A 23 -20.83 -9.29 2.51
CA LYS A 23 -20.06 -10.55 2.49
C LYS A 23 -19.25 -10.69 1.21
N GLU A 24 -19.80 -10.34 0.05
CA GLU A 24 -19.08 -10.38 -1.22
C GLU A 24 -17.93 -9.38 -1.27
N MET A 25 -18.17 -8.14 -0.80
CA MET A 25 -17.13 -7.12 -0.72
C MET A 25 -15.94 -7.55 0.15
N LYS A 26 -16.21 -8.18 1.30
CA LYS A 26 -15.16 -8.72 2.18
C LYS A 26 -14.36 -9.84 1.52
N LYS A 27 -15.00 -10.70 0.71
CA LYS A 27 -14.29 -11.74 -0.05
C LYS A 27 -13.37 -11.11 -1.10
N LYS A 28 -13.86 -10.15 -1.89
CA LYS A 28 -13.07 -9.41 -2.90
C LYS A 28 -11.88 -8.70 -2.27
N GLN A 29 -12.09 -8.01 -1.14
CA GLN A 29 -11.05 -7.34 -0.38
C GLN A 29 -9.94 -8.31 0.05
N LYS A 30 -10.30 -9.46 0.62
CA LYS A 30 -9.32 -10.48 1.04
C LYS A 30 -8.52 -11.01 -0.14
N LEU A 31 -9.18 -11.27 -1.27
CA LEU A 31 -8.52 -11.75 -2.48
C LEU A 31 -7.51 -10.73 -3.01
N ILE A 32 -7.88 -9.45 -3.05
CA ILE A 32 -6.98 -8.35 -3.42
C ILE A 32 -5.79 -8.28 -2.45
N GLY A 33 -6.04 -8.32 -1.13
CA GLY A 33 -4.97 -8.32 -0.14
C GLY A 33 -3.99 -9.48 -0.32
N LEU A 34 -4.49 -10.68 -0.59
CA LEU A 34 -3.66 -11.87 -0.84
C LEU A 34 -2.82 -11.73 -2.11
N LEU A 35 -3.40 -11.18 -3.18
CA LEU A 35 -2.69 -10.91 -4.43
C LEU A 35 -1.54 -9.93 -4.22
N PHE A 36 -1.76 -8.83 -3.50
CA PHE A 36 -0.69 -7.86 -3.24
C PHE A 36 0.36 -8.35 -2.22
N ILE A 37 0.02 -9.28 -1.33
CA ILE A 37 1.02 -9.99 -0.51
C ILE A 37 1.97 -10.78 -1.41
N ILE A 38 1.43 -11.53 -2.39
CA ILE A 38 2.25 -12.29 -3.34
C ILE A 38 3.15 -11.35 -4.14
N ILE A 39 2.60 -10.24 -4.64
CA ILE A 39 3.39 -9.21 -5.35
C ILE A 39 4.52 -8.67 -4.46
N SER A 40 4.22 -8.36 -3.19
CA SER A 40 5.23 -7.86 -2.25
C SER A 40 6.39 -8.84 -2.09
N ILE A 41 6.09 -10.13 -1.94
CA ILE A 41 7.11 -11.18 -1.82
C ILE A 41 7.95 -11.27 -3.10
N LEU A 42 7.33 -11.20 -4.27
CA LEU A 42 8.04 -11.19 -5.55
C LEU A 42 8.97 -9.98 -5.68
N LEU A 43 8.54 -8.79 -5.25
CA LEU A 43 9.37 -7.59 -5.22
C LEU A 43 10.55 -7.70 -4.26
N ILE A 44 10.37 -8.34 -3.09
CA ILE A 44 11.48 -8.64 -2.16
C ILE A 44 12.51 -9.53 -2.85
N ILE A 45 12.06 -10.56 -3.57
CA ILE A 45 12.95 -11.49 -4.30
C ILE A 45 13.68 -10.74 -5.41
N ASP A 46 12.98 -9.96 -6.24
CA ASP A 46 13.58 -9.15 -7.31
C ASP A 46 14.63 -8.18 -6.77
N PHE A 47 14.31 -7.47 -5.68
CA PHE A 47 15.22 -6.56 -5.00
C PHE A 47 16.48 -7.28 -4.51
N HIS A 48 16.31 -8.45 -3.87
CA HIS A 48 17.43 -9.25 -3.36
C HIS A 48 18.36 -9.75 -4.48
N LEU A 49 17.80 -10.21 -5.60
CA LEU A 49 18.55 -10.65 -6.78
C LEU A 49 19.28 -9.49 -7.46
N SER A 50 18.65 -8.32 -7.53
CA SER A 50 19.21 -7.15 -8.21
C SER A 50 20.40 -6.53 -7.46
N HIS A 51 20.41 -6.64 -6.13
CA HIS A 51 21.45 -6.03 -5.28
C HIS A 51 22.46 -7.05 -4.73
N ASN A 52 22.36 -8.33 -5.13
CA ASN A 52 23.19 -9.43 -4.63
C ASN A 52 23.35 -9.38 -3.10
N LEU A 53 22.24 -9.22 -2.38
CA LEU A 53 22.23 -9.11 -0.91
C LEU A 53 22.57 -10.43 -0.19
N PHE A 54 22.97 -11.47 -0.91
CA PHE A 54 23.63 -12.65 -0.37
C PHE A 54 25.02 -12.26 0.15
N ILE A 55 25.07 -11.83 1.42
CA ILE A 55 26.23 -11.94 2.30
C ILE A 55 27.53 -11.45 1.63
N SER A 56 27.60 -10.17 1.26
CA SER A 56 28.93 -9.55 1.18
C SER A 56 29.45 -9.49 2.62
N GLU A 57 30.66 -9.99 2.86
CA GLU A 57 31.36 -10.07 4.14
C GLU A 57 31.63 -8.70 4.83
N ASN A 58 30.93 -7.64 4.42
CA ASN A 58 31.05 -6.28 4.91
C ASN A 58 30.10 -5.96 6.07
N PHE A 59 29.70 -6.93 6.90
CA PHE A 59 29.14 -6.58 8.22
C PHE A 59 30.15 -5.81 9.09
N GLN A 60 31.45 -5.81 8.72
CA GLN A 60 32.47 -4.96 9.32
C GLN A 60 32.41 -3.48 8.87
N SER A 61 31.65 -3.13 7.84
CA SER A 61 31.46 -1.74 7.39
C SER A 61 30.21 -1.06 7.96
N LEU A 62 29.56 -1.64 8.97
CA LEU A 62 28.46 -1.02 9.72
C LEU A 62 28.85 0.28 10.44
N HIS A 63 30.14 0.64 10.41
CA HIS A 63 30.64 1.90 10.96
C HIS A 63 30.64 3.07 9.95
N HIS A 64 30.33 2.84 8.68
CA HIS A 64 30.13 3.90 7.69
C HIS A 64 28.74 3.75 7.09
N ILE A 65 27.79 4.55 7.60
CA ILE A 65 26.51 4.78 6.92
C ILE A 65 26.85 5.42 5.58
N ASN A 66 26.91 4.61 4.51
CA ASN A 66 27.11 5.08 3.16
C ASN A 66 25.74 5.39 2.52
N GLY A 67 25.70 6.33 1.57
CA GLY A 67 24.46 6.77 0.92
C GLY A 67 23.68 5.61 0.27
N ASP A 68 24.39 4.65 -0.33
CA ASP A 68 23.79 3.47 -0.97
C ASP A 68 23.03 2.57 0.01
N PHE A 69 23.52 2.45 1.25
CA PHE A 69 22.83 1.68 2.29
C PHE A 69 21.49 2.32 2.66
N ILE A 70 21.46 3.65 2.79
CA ILE A 70 20.23 4.40 3.09
C ILE A 70 19.25 4.27 1.91
N MET A 71 19.73 4.38 0.67
CA MET A 71 18.87 4.23 -0.52
C MET A 71 18.23 2.83 -0.59
N ASN A 72 19.00 1.78 -0.31
CA ASN A 72 18.49 0.41 -0.24
C ASN A 72 17.47 0.23 0.89
N LEU A 73 17.70 0.85 2.05
CA LEU A 73 16.76 0.81 3.16
C LEU A 73 15.43 1.50 2.81
N VAL A 74 15.48 2.61 2.09
CA VAL A 74 14.27 3.30 1.61
C VAL A 74 13.49 2.43 0.62
N ALA A 75 14.16 1.82 -0.36
CA ALA A 75 13.51 0.91 -1.30
C ALA A 75 12.85 -0.27 -0.58
N LEU A 76 13.56 -0.89 0.37
CA LEU A 76 13.01 -1.98 1.17
C LEU A 76 11.83 -1.53 2.04
N SER A 77 11.85 -0.30 2.56
CA SER A 77 10.76 0.26 3.35
C SER A 77 9.47 0.42 2.52
N ILE A 78 9.58 0.78 1.24
CA ILE A 78 8.43 0.89 0.31
C ILE A 78 7.83 -0.50 0.08
N ILE A 79 8.65 -1.53 -0.16
CA ILE A 79 8.17 -2.90 -0.32
C ILE A 79 7.53 -3.42 0.97
N ALA A 80 8.13 -3.12 2.14
CA ALA A 80 7.57 -3.48 3.43
C ALA A 80 6.21 -2.78 3.67
N LEU A 81 6.07 -1.52 3.25
CA LEU A 81 4.83 -0.78 3.34
C LEU A 81 3.74 -1.39 2.45
N LEU A 82 4.06 -1.87 1.25
CA LEU A 82 3.14 -2.64 0.41
C LEU A 82 2.65 -3.91 1.13
N LEU A 83 3.58 -4.65 1.74
CA LEU A 83 3.26 -5.89 2.45
C LEU A 83 2.34 -5.62 3.66
N ILE A 84 2.68 -4.64 4.50
CA ILE A 84 1.89 -4.24 5.68
C ILE A 84 0.50 -3.78 5.26
N THR A 85 0.41 -2.99 4.19
CA THR A 85 -0.86 -2.50 3.65
C THR A 85 -1.73 -3.67 3.16
N SER A 86 -1.14 -4.61 2.46
CA SER A 86 -1.82 -5.79 1.91
C SER A 86 -2.32 -6.74 2.99
N ILE A 87 -1.50 -6.95 4.04
CA ILE A 87 -1.89 -7.68 5.26
C ILE A 87 -3.05 -6.97 5.95
N SER A 88 -2.98 -5.64 6.07
CA SER A 88 -4.05 -4.86 6.69
C SER A 88 -5.36 -4.92 5.92
N LEU A 89 -5.27 -5.05 4.59
CA LEU A 89 -6.41 -5.28 3.73
C LEU A 89 -7.03 -6.67 3.95
N LEU A 90 -6.20 -7.71 4.10
CA LEU A 90 -6.63 -9.08 4.38
C LEU A 90 -7.39 -9.22 5.70
N PHE A 91 -6.91 -8.55 6.76
CA PHE A 91 -7.52 -8.56 8.08
C PHE A 91 -8.60 -7.49 8.29
N ASN A 92 -8.87 -6.65 7.29
CA ASN A 92 -9.89 -5.62 7.33
C ASN A 92 -9.72 -4.64 8.51
N TYR A 93 -8.48 -4.20 8.76
CA TYR A 93 -8.21 -3.22 9.81
C TYR A 93 -8.84 -1.86 9.50
N GLN A 94 -9.34 -1.18 10.53
CA GLN A 94 -10.03 0.11 10.36
C GLN A 94 -9.14 1.21 9.78
N LYS A 95 -7.82 1.10 9.95
CA LYS A 95 -6.82 2.06 9.45
C LYS A 95 -6.28 1.71 8.06
N THR A 96 -6.83 0.73 7.36
CA THR A 96 -6.28 0.28 6.08
C THR A 96 -6.33 1.36 4.99
N ASN A 97 -7.34 2.24 4.97
CA ASN A 97 -7.35 3.38 4.02
C ASN A 97 -6.13 4.30 4.19
N PHE A 98 -5.71 4.55 5.43
CA PHE A 98 -4.51 5.33 5.72
C PHE A 98 -3.26 4.65 5.14
N LEU A 99 -3.10 3.35 5.38
CA LEU A 99 -1.96 2.58 4.86
C LEU A 99 -1.97 2.51 3.32
N LEU A 100 -3.15 2.35 2.70
CA LEU A 100 -3.31 2.37 1.25
C LEU A 100 -2.82 3.70 0.64
N ALA A 101 -3.24 4.82 1.22
CA ALA A 101 -2.80 6.13 0.73
C ALA A 101 -1.32 6.40 1.03
N LEU A 102 -0.84 6.03 2.21
CA LEU A 102 0.56 6.18 2.58
C LEU A 102 1.48 5.43 1.61
N PHE A 103 1.20 4.14 1.35
CA PHE A 103 1.90 3.38 0.32
C PHE A 103 1.79 4.04 -1.05
N GLY A 104 0.57 4.42 -1.44
CA GLY A 104 0.27 5.05 -2.71
C GLY A 104 1.15 6.26 -2.98
N PHE A 105 1.17 7.23 -2.06
CA PHE A 105 2.01 8.42 -2.20
C PHE A 105 3.49 8.08 -2.18
N THR A 106 3.94 7.29 -1.22
CA THR A 106 5.38 6.98 -1.07
C THR A 106 5.96 6.31 -2.32
N ALA A 107 5.24 5.35 -2.91
CA ALA A 107 5.67 4.68 -4.14
C ALA A 107 5.59 5.58 -5.38
N LEU A 108 4.61 6.49 -5.44
CA LEU A 108 4.49 7.45 -6.53
C LEU A 108 5.60 8.51 -6.46
N GLU A 109 5.92 9.00 -5.26
CA GLU A 109 6.96 9.99 -5.00
C GLU A 109 8.35 9.43 -5.31
N GLU A 110 8.63 8.19 -4.94
CA GLU A 110 9.88 7.51 -5.33
C GLU A 110 10.07 7.52 -6.85
N PHE A 111 9.00 7.24 -7.61
CA PHE A 111 9.04 7.30 -9.06
C PHE A 111 9.20 8.74 -9.59
N ILE A 112 8.40 9.69 -9.07
CA ILE A 112 8.45 11.10 -9.51
C ILE A 112 9.86 11.68 -9.25
N PHE A 113 10.43 11.44 -8.08
CA PHE A 113 11.76 11.94 -7.73
C PHE A 113 12.86 11.29 -8.56
N SER A 114 12.70 10.01 -8.91
CA SER A 114 13.61 9.33 -9.85
C SER A 114 13.54 9.94 -11.25
N VAL A 115 12.34 10.21 -11.78
CA VAL A 115 12.15 10.80 -13.11
C VAL A 115 12.62 12.25 -13.19
N LEU A 116 12.56 12.99 -12.08
CA LEU A 116 13.06 14.36 -11.98
C LEU A 116 14.57 14.44 -11.72
N ASP A 117 15.29 13.32 -11.78
CA ASP A 117 16.72 13.19 -11.47
C ASP A 117 17.09 13.71 -10.06
N LEU A 118 16.13 13.71 -9.12
CA LEU A 118 16.36 14.11 -7.72
C LEU A 118 17.04 13.00 -6.92
N LYS A 119 16.86 11.74 -7.32
CA LYS A 119 17.41 10.56 -6.64
C LYS A 119 17.56 9.38 -7.61
N ILE A 120 18.58 8.56 -7.41
CA ILE A 120 18.72 7.26 -8.09
C ILE A 120 17.82 6.23 -7.39
N THR A 121 16.88 5.66 -8.13
CA THR A 121 16.03 4.58 -7.62
C THR A 121 16.78 3.25 -7.59
N GLN A 122 16.53 2.46 -6.55
CA GLN A 122 17.11 1.11 -6.39
C GLN A 122 16.18 0.03 -6.97
N PHE A 123 15.11 0.41 -7.68
CA PHE A 123 14.19 -0.57 -8.27
C PHE A 123 14.54 -0.87 -9.72
N THR A 124 14.37 -2.13 -10.13
CA THR A 124 14.37 -2.50 -11.54
C THR A 124 13.19 -1.84 -12.26
N THR A 125 13.29 -1.65 -13.58
CA THR A 125 12.19 -1.10 -14.38
C THR A 125 10.89 -1.88 -14.19
N VAL A 126 10.98 -3.21 -14.07
CA VAL A 126 9.82 -4.07 -13.83
C VAL A 126 9.19 -3.79 -12.46
N SER A 127 10.01 -3.71 -11.42
CA SER A 127 9.57 -3.36 -10.07
C SER A 127 8.91 -1.97 -10.00
N ILE A 128 9.46 -0.98 -10.70
CA ILE A 128 8.90 0.37 -10.80
C ILE A 128 7.49 0.33 -11.40
N VAL A 129 7.31 -0.35 -12.54
CA VAL A 129 6.00 -0.44 -13.21
C VAL A 129 4.96 -1.07 -12.29
N ILE A 130 5.32 -2.16 -11.60
CA ILE A 130 4.45 -2.83 -10.63
C ILE A 130 4.08 -1.88 -9.49
N LEU A 131 5.05 -1.16 -8.92
CA LEU A 131 4.83 -0.23 -7.82
C LEU A 131 3.93 0.94 -8.21
N ILE A 132 4.08 1.50 -9.42
CA ILE A 132 3.22 2.59 -9.92
C ILE A 132 1.78 2.11 -10.08
N ILE A 133 1.57 0.96 -10.73
CA ILE A 133 0.22 0.40 -10.91
C ILE A 133 -0.42 0.14 -9.55
N SER A 134 0.34 -0.47 -8.63
CA SER A 134 -0.12 -0.75 -7.27
C SER A 134 -0.47 0.54 -6.52
N SER A 135 0.37 1.57 -6.64
CA SER A 135 0.18 2.88 -6.03
C SER A 135 -1.11 3.55 -6.49
N VAL A 136 -1.32 3.65 -7.81
CA VAL A 136 -2.53 4.26 -8.38
C VAL A 136 -3.78 3.50 -7.93
N MET A 137 -3.74 2.17 -7.93
CA MET A 137 -4.85 1.35 -7.44
C MET A 137 -5.14 1.60 -5.96
N PHE A 138 -4.12 1.73 -5.11
CA PHE A 138 -4.28 1.93 -3.68
C PHE A 138 -4.74 3.35 -3.33
N LEU A 139 -4.25 4.37 -4.04
CA LEU A 139 -4.76 5.74 -3.95
C LEU A 139 -6.24 5.78 -4.34
N TYR A 140 -6.60 5.19 -5.48
CA TYR A 140 -8.00 5.09 -5.89
C TYR A 140 -8.86 4.40 -4.83
N ALA A 141 -8.41 3.24 -4.33
CA ALA A 141 -9.14 2.49 -3.31
C ALA A 141 -9.33 3.30 -2.01
N SER A 142 -8.31 4.06 -1.63
CA SER A 142 -8.32 4.90 -0.44
C SER A 142 -9.28 6.09 -0.55
N PHE A 143 -9.19 6.86 -1.64
CA PHE A 143 -10.01 8.06 -1.85
C PHE A 143 -11.49 7.74 -2.04
N PHE A 144 -11.81 6.72 -2.84
CA PHE A 144 -13.20 6.32 -3.07
C PHE A 144 -13.75 5.43 -1.95
N ASN A 145 -12.96 5.14 -0.93
CA ASN A 145 -13.31 4.25 0.18
C ASN A 145 -13.93 2.93 -0.32
N VAL A 146 -13.28 2.30 -1.30
CA VAL A 146 -13.83 1.14 -2.04
C VAL A 146 -14.19 -0.01 -1.10
N PHE A 147 -13.43 -0.16 -0.01
CA PHE A 147 -13.63 -1.22 0.98
C PHE A 147 -14.56 -0.83 2.14
N LYS A 148 -15.26 0.31 2.06
CA LYS A 148 -16.15 0.86 3.11
C LYS A 148 -15.49 0.92 4.49
N LEU A 149 -14.20 1.26 4.52
CA LEU A 149 -13.40 1.44 5.72
C LEU A 149 -13.56 2.87 6.29
N LYS A 150 -12.80 3.23 7.32
CA LYS A 150 -12.83 4.58 7.89
C LYS A 150 -12.34 5.57 6.83
N LYS A 151 -13.19 6.54 6.46
CA LYS A 151 -12.85 7.56 5.46
C LYS A 151 -11.63 8.37 5.91
N LEU A 152 -10.80 8.67 4.93
CA LEU A 152 -9.69 9.61 5.08
C LEU A 152 -10.23 11.04 5.09
N THR A 153 -9.76 11.84 6.05
CA THR A 153 -10.01 13.27 6.08
C THR A 153 -8.95 13.97 5.24
N PHE A 154 -9.30 15.06 4.56
CA PHE A 154 -8.39 15.79 3.65
C PHE A 154 -7.05 16.15 4.31
N GLY A 155 -7.06 16.62 5.57
CA GLY A 155 -5.84 16.93 6.30
C GLY A 155 -4.93 15.71 6.55
N ARG A 156 -5.51 14.50 6.67
CA ARG A 156 -4.71 13.27 6.80
C ARG A 156 -4.08 12.86 5.47
N THR A 157 -4.77 13.06 4.35
CA THR A 157 -4.20 12.84 3.02
C THR A 157 -2.97 13.70 2.77
N ILE A 158 -3.02 14.99 3.13
CA ILE A 158 -1.85 15.88 3.00
C ILE A 158 -0.70 15.37 3.86
N SER A 159 -0.99 14.96 5.10
CA SER A 159 0.06 14.41 5.98
C SER A 159 0.69 13.12 5.43
N GLU A 160 -0.07 12.29 4.72
CA GLU A 160 0.44 11.05 4.11
C GLU A 160 1.38 11.34 2.94
N ALA A 161 1.01 12.28 2.05
CA ALA A 161 1.88 12.72 0.96
C ALA A 161 3.17 13.32 1.53
N VAL A 162 3.06 14.25 2.48
CA VAL A 162 4.25 14.85 3.12
C VAL A 162 5.13 13.79 3.79
N PHE A 163 4.53 12.81 4.48
CA PHE A 163 5.30 11.75 5.15
C PHE A 163 5.97 10.80 4.15
N GLY A 164 5.30 10.46 3.04
CA GLY A 164 5.91 9.72 1.94
C GLY A 164 7.12 10.46 1.36
N ALA A 165 6.99 11.77 1.14
CA ALA A 165 8.07 12.60 0.63
C ALA A 165 9.26 12.63 1.60
N PHE A 166 9.01 12.70 2.91
CA PHE A 166 10.05 12.55 3.92
C PHE A 166 10.75 11.20 3.82
N ILE A 167 10.00 10.08 3.78
CA ILE A 167 10.60 8.74 3.68
C ILE A 167 11.52 8.61 2.45
N THR A 168 11.05 9.11 1.31
CA THR A 168 11.74 8.96 0.03
C THR A 168 12.96 9.87 -0.11
N LEU A 169 12.94 11.06 0.49
CA LEU A 169 14.02 12.05 0.46
C LEU A 169 15.03 11.97 1.61
N ILE A 170 14.82 11.11 2.63
CA ILE A 170 15.84 10.84 3.66
C ILE A 170 17.25 10.63 3.09
N PRO A 171 17.47 9.90 1.98
CA PRO A 171 18.81 9.70 1.44
C PRO A 171 19.51 10.97 0.91
N LEU A 172 18.77 12.07 0.75
CA LEU A 172 19.27 13.36 0.22
C LEU A 172 19.65 14.35 1.34
N LEU A 173 19.28 14.07 2.59
CA LEU A 173 19.53 14.90 3.78
C LEU A 173 20.81 14.47 4.50
#